data_AF-A0A1I2EBM2-F1
#
_entry.id   AF-A0A1I2EBM2-F1
#
_cell.length_a   1.000
_cell.length_b   1.000
_cell.length_c   1.000
_cell.angle_alpha   90.00
_cell.angle_beta   90.00
_cell.angle_gamma   90.00
#
_symmetry.space_group_name_H-M   'P 1'
#
loop_
_entity.id
_entity.type
_entity.pdbx_description
1 polymer ?
#
loop_
_entity_poly.entity_id
_entity_poly.type
_entity_poly.pdbx_seq_one_letter_code
_entity_poly.pdbx_strand_id
1 'polypeptide(L)'
;MVLLNFSCYNLHGEYQECSFGGDDVEACFDVLSELVAYGLRLISVRLSEYPHSPLSLPVDAFDGEPMHRPLKLLQSEWEAILGQR
;
A
#
# COMPACT_ATOMS: atom_id res chain seq x y z
N MET A 1 12.47 -5.81 2.42
CA MET A 1 11.51 -5.92 3.53
C MET A 1 11.02 -4.53 3.85
N VAL A 2 9.73 -4.34 3.61
CA VAL A 2 9.04 -3.08 3.77
C VAL A 2 8.14 -3.20 5.00
N LEU A 3 8.12 -2.17 5.84
CA LEU A 3 7.26 -2.10 7.02
C LEU A 3 6.19 -1.05 6.80
N LEU A 4 4.94 -1.49 6.84
CA LEU A 4 3.77 -0.64 6.76
C LEU A 4 3.20 -0.44 8.16
N ASN A 5 3.05 0.81 8.58
CA ASN A 5 2.36 1.17 9.83
C ASN A 5 1.12 1.97 9.46
N PHE A 6 -0.04 1.59 9.96
CA PHE A 6 -1.28 2.28 9.67
C PHE A 6 -2.21 2.30 10.86
N SER A 7 -3.12 3.28 10.86
CA SER A 7 -4.22 3.36 11.81
C SER A 7 -5.54 3.39 11.06
N CYS A 8 -6.56 2.79 11.65
CA CYS A 8 -7.85 2.62 11.00
C CYS A 8 -8.99 2.52 12.01
N TYR A 9 -10.22 2.66 11.51
CA TYR A 9 -11.41 2.18 12.18
C TYR A 9 -11.83 0.83 11.59
N ASN A 10 -12.09 -0.14 12.44
CA ASN A 10 -12.70 -1.40 12.03
C ASN A 10 -14.21 -1.23 11.74
N LEU A 11 -14.87 -2.31 11.31
CA LEU A 11 -16.31 -2.33 11.03
C LEU A 11 -17.20 -1.96 12.22
N HIS A 12 -16.68 -2.07 13.45
CA HIS A 12 -17.38 -1.68 14.68
C HIS A 12 -17.12 -0.21 15.08
N GLY A 13 -16.32 0.52 14.30
CA GLY A 13 -15.92 1.90 14.58
C GLY A 13 -14.84 2.04 15.64
N GLU A 14 -14.14 0.95 15.98
CA GLU A 14 -13.06 0.97 16.97
C GLU A 14 -11.74 1.35 16.30
N TYR A 15 -11.01 2.28 16.94
CA TYR A 15 -9.68 2.70 16.48
C TYR A 15 -8.66 1.60 16.74
N GLN A 16 -7.82 1.33 15.73
CA GLN A 16 -6.75 0.35 15.82
C GLN A 16 -5.48 0.88 15.15
N GLU A 17 -4.33 0.54 15.75
CA GLU A 17 -3.00 0.72 15.15
C GLU A 17 -2.46 -0.64 14.75
N CYS A 18 -2.02 -0.74 13.51
CA CYS A 18 -1.59 -1.98 12.90
C CYS A 18 -0.23 -1.79 12.24
N SER A 19 0.54 -2.88 12.20
CA SER A 19 1.78 -2.95 11.45
C SER A 19 1.83 -4.24 10.64
N PHE A 20 2.38 -4.15 9.43
CA PHE A 20 2.52 -5.25 8.51
C PHE A 20 3.90 -5.22 7.86
N GLY A 21 4.58 -6.35 7.83
CA GLY A 21 5.84 -6.51 7.11
C GLY A 21 5.60 -7.23 5.79
N GLY A 22 5.99 -6.62 4.68
CA GLY A 22 5.94 -7.19 3.33
C GLY A 22 7.32 -7.39 2.73
N ASP A 23 7.40 -8.26 1.72
CA ASP A 23 8.62 -8.48 0.96
C ASP A 23 8.95 -7.25 0.09
N ASP A 24 7.93 -6.70 -0.56
CA ASP A 24 7.95 -5.53 -1.43
C ASP A 24 6.80 -4.56 -1.13
N VAL A 25 6.76 -3.44 -1.86
CA VAL A 25 5.78 -2.37 -1.66
C VAL A 25 4.42 -2.78 -2.23
N GLU A 26 4.42 -3.49 -3.35
CA GLU A 26 3.24 -3.99 -4.06
C GLU A 26 2.39 -4.89 -3.16
N ALA A 27 3.02 -5.85 -2.46
CA ALA A 27 2.34 -6.70 -1.50
C ALA A 27 1.73 -5.91 -0.34
N CYS A 28 2.45 -4.88 0.16
CA CYS A 28 1.92 -4.01 1.20
C CYS A 28 0.67 -3.24 0.74
N PHE A 29 0.66 -2.77 -0.51
CA PHE A 29 -0.46 -2.01 -1.07
C PHE A 29 -1.67 -2.89 -1.33
N ASP A 30 -1.47 -4.11 -1.83
CA ASP A 30 -2.55 -5.06 -2.00
C ASP A 30 -3.20 -5.42 -0.66
N VAL A 31 -2.41 -5.68 0.39
CA VAL A 31 -2.95 -5.93 1.74
C VAL A 31 -3.78 -4.76 2.25
N LEU A 32 -3.33 -3.51 2.09
CA LEU A 32 -4.12 -2.34 2.46
C LEU A 32 -5.43 -2.24 1.67
N SER A 33 -5.36 -2.50 0.38
CA SER A 33 -6.52 -2.44 -0.50
C SER A 33 -7.54 -3.51 -0.11
N GLU A 34 -7.09 -4.74 0.17
CA GLU A 34 -7.96 -5.79 0.70
C GLU A 34 -8.61 -5.39 2.03
N LEU A 35 -7.85 -4.82 2.97
CA LEU A 35 -8.38 -4.35 4.25
C LEU A 35 -9.46 -3.27 4.06
N VAL A 36 -9.24 -2.31 3.14
CA VAL A 36 -10.25 -1.30 2.78
C VAL A 36 -11.48 -1.96 2.17
N ALA A 37 -11.30 -2.94 1.28
CA ALA A 37 -12.40 -3.70 0.67
C ALA A 37 -13.22 -4.50 1.70
N TYR A 38 -12.58 -4.99 2.77
CA TYR A 38 -13.25 -5.59 3.92
C TYR A 38 -13.99 -4.58 4.82
N GLY A 39 -13.89 -3.28 4.51
CA GLY A 39 -14.60 -2.20 5.19
C GLY A 39 -13.82 -1.52 6.30
N LEU A 40 -12.49 -1.70 6.37
CA LEU A 40 -11.65 -0.88 7.24
C LEU A 40 -11.56 0.53 6.67
N ARG A 41 -11.68 1.53 7.54
CA ARG A 41 -11.51 2.93 7.17
C ARG A 41 -10.13 3.43 7.63
N LEU A 42 -9.22 3.62 6.69
CA LEU A 42 -7.87 4.12 6.97
C LEU A 42 -7.89 5.56 7.48
N ILE A 43 -7.00 5.86 8.43
CA ILE A 43 -6.82 7.19 9.04
C ILE A 43 -5.43 7.73 8.69
N SER A 44 -4.40 6.89 8.85
CA SER A 44 -3.04 7.22 8.41
C SER A 44 -2.32 5.96 7.97
N VAL A 45 -1.43 6.12 6.99
CA VAL A 45 -0.57 5.06 6.46
C VAL A 45 0.84 5.61 6.33
N ARG A 46 1.82 4.84 6.81
CA ARG A 46 3.25 5.15 6.73
C ARG A 46 4.02 3.93 6.28
N LEU A 47 4.75 4.09 5.18
CA LEU A 47 5.67 3.11 4.63
C LEU A 47 7.07 3.37 5.15
N SER A 48 7.77 2.35 5.61
CA SER A 48 9.14 2.43 6.08
C SER A 48 9.95 1.34 5.40
N GLU A 49 10.98 1.74 4.66
CA GLU A 49 11.91 0.83 4.00
C GLU A 49 13.34 1.29 4.34
N TYR A 50 14.16 0.44 4.95
CA TYR A 50 15.54 0.82 5.27
C TYR A 50 16.40 0.81 3.99
N PRO A 51 17.26 1.82 3.75
CA PRO A 51 17.69 2.91 4.65
C PRO A 51 16.89 4.21 4.51
N HIS A 52 15.77 4.18 3.78
CA HIS A 52 14.99 5.35 3.44
C HIS A 52 14.18 5.88 4.63
N SER A 53 13.96 7.20 4.64
CA SER A 53 13.06 7.82 5.60
C SER A 53 11.63 7.31 5.40
N PRO A 54 10.85 7.14 6.48
CA PRO A 54 9.45 6.75 6.35
C PRO A 54 8.66 7.75 5.49
N LEU A 55 7.82 7.22 4.61
CA LEU A 55 6.96 7.96 3.70
C LEU A 55 5.51 7.87 4.18
N SER A 56 4.85 9.01 4.35
CA SER A 56 3.41 9.06 4.58
C SER A 56 2.69 8.85 3.25
N LEU A 57 1.74 7.92 3.22
CA LEU A 57 0.93 7.63 2.04
C LEU A 57 -0.46 8.26 2.16
N PRO A 58 -1.04 8.74 1.04
CA PRO A 58 -2.41 9.25 1.02
C PRO A 58 -3.40 8.10 1.24
N VAL A 59 -4.21 8.18 2.29
CA VAL A 59 -5.21 7.15 2.60
C VAL A 59 -6.29 7.04 1.52
N ASP A 60 -6.61 8.15 0.86
CA ASP A 60 -7.61 8.21 -0.22
C ASP A 60 -7.15 7.52 -1.51
N ALA A 61 -5.87 7.10 -1.59
CA ALA A 61 -5.38 6.31 -2.72
C ALA A 61 -5.75 4.83 -2.63
N PHE A 62 -6.18 4.35 -1.46
CA PHE A 62 -6.59 2.95 -1.27
C PHE A 62 -8.12 2.88 -1.31
N ASP A 63 -8.67 2.47 -2.46
CA ASP A 63 -10.10 2.43 -2.75
C ASP A 63 -10.73 1.03 -2.61
N GLY A 64 -9.91 0.04 -2.25
CA GLY A 64 -10.32 -1.36 -2.14
C GLY A 64 -9.90 -2.22 -3.33
N GLU A 65 -9.45 -1.60 -4.44
CA GLU A 65 -9.01 -2.34 -5.61
C GLU A 65 -7.51 -2.70 -5.52
N PRO A 66 -7.11 -3.94 -5.84
CA PRO A 66 -5.70 -4.34 -5.80
C PRO A 66 -4.83 -3.51 -6.75
N MET A 67 -3.68 -3.05 -6.26
CA MET A 67 -2.76 -2.17 -7.00
C MET A 67 -1.71 -2.93 -7.80
N HIS A 68 -1.45 -4.19 -7.49
CA HIS A 68 -0.41 -4.98 -8.16
C HIS A 68 -0.57 -5.07 -9.68
N ARG A 69 -1.80 -5.29 -10.16
CA ARG A 69 -2.06 -5.39 -11.61
C ARG A 69 -1.74 -4.08 -12.35
N PRO A 70 -2.28 -2.91 -11.97
CA PRO A 70 -1.95 -1.66 -12.63
C PRO A 70 -0.46 -1.29 -12.49
N LEU A 71 0.18 -1.58 -11.35
CA LEU A 71 1.61 -1.34 -11.16
C LEU A 71 2.47 -2.19 -12.10
N LYS A 72 2.17 -3.48 -12.24
CA LYS A 72 2.88 -4.35 -13.19
C LYS A 72 2.70 -3.93 -14.64
N LEU A 73 1.49 -3.51 -15.02
CA LEU A 73 1.24 -3.00 -16.36
C LEU A 73 2.10 -1.76 -16.61
N LEU A 74 2.05 -0.79 -15.68
CA LEU A 74 2.84 0.43 -15.75
C LEU A 74 4.34 0.14 -15.84
N GLN A 75 4.85 -0.80 -15.03
CA GLN A 75 6.24 -1.24 -15.11
C GLN A 75 6.59 -1.77 -16.50
N SER A 76 5.75 -2.65 -17.07
CA SER A 76 5.99 -3.21 -18.40
C SER A 76 5.99 -2.14 -19.50
N GLU A 77 5.11 -1.15 -19.39
CA GLU A 77 5.04 -0.02 -20.32
C GLU A 77 6.32 0.84 -20.25
N TRP A 78 6.80 1.11 -19.03
CA TRP A 78 8.05 1.85 -18.83
C TRP A 78 9.28 1.10 -19.32
N GLU A 79 9.37 -0.20 -19.04
CA GLU A 79 10.46 -1.06 -19.52
C GLU A 79 10.50 -1.09 -21.05
N ALA A 80 9.34 -1.15 -21.72
CA ALA A 80 9.27 -1.10 -23.17
C ALA A 80 9.77 0.24 -23.74
N ILE A 81 9.48 1.36 -23.07
CA ILE A 81 9.95 2.70 -23.50
C ILE A 81 11.45 2.85 -23.25
N LEU A 82 11.93 2.45 -22.06
CA LEU A 82 13.32 2.63 -21.65
C LEU A 82 14.27 1.62 -22.29
N GLY A 83 13.77 0.43 -22.66
CA GLY A 83 14.52 -0.63 -23.33
C GLY A 83 14.76 -0.41 -24.82
N GLN A 84 14.16 0.62 -25.44
CA GLN A 84 14.39 1.01 -26.84
C GLN A 84 15.69 1.81 -27.05
N ARG A 85 16.69 1.65 -26.18
CA ARG A 85 17.93 2.43 -26.17
C ARG A 85 19.13 1.68 -26.70
#